data_AF-A0A0F0CGH1-F1
#
_entry.id   AF-A0A0F0CGH1-F1
#
_cell.length_a   1.000
_cell.length_b   1.000
_cell.length_c   1.000
_cell.angle_alpha   90.00
_cell.angle_beta   90.00
_cell.angle_gamma   90.00
#
_symmetry.space_group_name_H-M   'P 1'
#
loop_
_entity.id
_entity.type
_entity.pdbx_description
1 polymer ?
#
loop_
_entity_poly.entity_id
_entity_poly.type
_entity_poly.pdbx_seq_one_letter_code
_entity_poly.pdbx_strand_id
1 'polypeptide(L)'
;MADDSMKIQIHYKEIYPSYILVVEQSGIEPIAEDEVFVQLLDHKDSWISNYGRAVSFYNGKYFLTRKKINKDGEICYQLNRNVFDGRNWVWKKQVIEAWKLVVKEFTVNYDISNNICCWHKGNNKNDTYYRHIYPLNQYQYDAVSRHYEETGDDSEAYILDTMNGIDYRPDGWEPSHMKKSFFGIGYLGCGDCDRQSEAYRKWANMMQRCYSEVTHKIKPYYKNCRVSEEWWNFANFREWYRENIIEGRKFDLDKDILVQGNNVYSPNTCSLVTHYANTIFQRRGIETNISQNNASGKYDASIYILGKTKEIGSFDSRDEAEKALLLHRKELIDRFAKRNRSKVPYKVYEAMMNWNTEMAN
;
A
#
# COMPACT_ATOMS: atom_id res chain seq x y z
N MET A 1 -4.10 27.58 -21.39
CA MET A 1 -5.18 26.86 -20.68
C MET A 1 -4.55 25.64 -20.04
N ALA A 2 -4.80 25.41 -18.74
CA ALA A 2 -4.32 24.19 -18.09
C ALA A 2 -4.96 22.97 -18.78
N ASP A 3 -4.15 21.94 -19.03
CA ASP A 3 -4.60 20.66 -19.59
C ASP A 3 -5.62 20.05 -18.62
N ASP A 4 -6.85 19.75 -19.08
CA ASP A 4 -7.92 19.22 -18.23
C ASP A 4 -7.49 17.91 -17.54
N SER A 5 -6.52 17.18 -18.10
CA SER A 5 -5.95 15.97 -17.48
C SER A 5 -5.15 16.24 -16.20
N MET A 6 -4.84 17.50 -15.90
CA MET A 6 -4.14 17.94 -14.68
C MET A 6 -5.10 18.35 -13.55
N LYS A 7 -6.40 18.46 -13.82
CA LYS A 7 -7.37 18.80 -12.78
C LYS A 7 -7.53 17.62 -11.83
N ILE A 8 -7.33 17.88 -10.55
CA ILE A 8 -7.59 16.94 -9.47
C ILE A 8 -9.10 16.73 -9.38
N GLN A 9 -9.50 15.47 -9.27
CA GLN A 9 -10.86 15.03 -8.96
C GLN A 9 -10.85 14.30 -7.62
N ILE A 10 -11.99 14.20 -6.94
CA ILE A 10 -12.10 13.41 -5.72
C ILE A 10 -12.37 11.96 -6.11
N HIS A 11 -11.39 11.10 -5.86
CA HIS A 11 -11.50 9.65 -6.00
C HIS A 11 -11.26 8.94 -4.68
N TYR A 12 -11.85 7.76 -4.54
CA TYR A 12 -11.76 6.94 -3.34
C TYR A 12 -11.05 5.63 -3.65
N LYS A 13 -10.38 5.06 -2.66
CA LYS A 13 -9.58 3.85 -2.83
C LYS A 13 -10.47 2.62 -2.90
N GLU A 14 -10.08 1.69 -3.76
CA GLU A 14 -10.59 0.32 -3.70
C GLU A 14 -9.93 -0.40 -2.51
N ILE A 15 -10.74 -0.95 -1.62
CA ILE A 15 -10.27 -1.63 -0.41
C ILE A 15 -10.25 -3.12 -0.66
N TYR A 16 -9.11 -3.76 -0.34
CA TYR A 16 -8.99 -5.21 -0.43
C TYR A 16 -9.87 -5.88 0.63
N PRO A 17 -10.75 -6.84 0.24
CA PRO A 17 -11.61 -7.53 1.20
C PRO A 17 -10.85 -8.20 2.35
N SER A 18 -9.63 -8.68 2.10
CA SER A 18 -8.77 -9.29 3.12
C SER A 18 -8.33 -8.34 4.22
N TYR A 19 -8.46 -7.02 4.02
CA TYR A 19 -8.12 -6.01 5.02
C TYR A 19 -9.35 -5.47 5.77
N ILE A 20 -10.56 -5.88 5.37
CA ILE A 20 -11.80 -5.47 6.04
C ILE A 20 -12.00 -6.34 7.28
N LEU A 21 -12.24 -5.71 8.42
CA LEU A 21 -12.62 -6.40 9.64
C LEU A 21 -14.00 -7.04 9.47
N VAL A 22 -14.10 -8.32 9.80
CA VAL A 22 -15.40 -9.02 9.87
C VAL A 22 -16.12 -8.55 11.13
N VAL A 23 -17.08 -7.64 10.95
CA VAL A 23 -17.75 -6.93 12.06
C VAL A 23 -18.44 -7.90 13.02
N GLU A 24 -19.05 -8.98 12.50
CA GLU A 24 -19.72 -10.01 13.29
C GLU A 24 -18.77 -10.71 14.26
N GLN A 25 -17.50 -10.88 13.87
CA GLN A 25 -16.47 -11.47 14.74
C GLN A 25 -15.97 -10.49 15.79
N SER A 26 -16.08 -9.18 15.52
CA SER A 26 -15.59 -8.14 16.41
C SER A 26 -16.54 -7.81 17.57
N GLY A 27 -17.85 -7.99 17.36
CA GLY A 27 -18.89 -7.53 18.29
C GLY A 27 -19.00 -6.00 18.39
N ILE A 28 -18.37 -5.26 17.47
CA ILE A 28 -18.49 -3.80 17.37
C ILE A 28 -19.72 -3.47 16.52
N GLU A 29 -20.66 -2.71 17.08
CA GLU A 29 -21.83 -2.25 16.31
C GLU A 29 -21.43 -1.10 15.35
N PRO A 30 -21.74 -1.24 14.04
CA PRO A 30 -21.64 -0.14 13.09
C PRO A 30 -22.54 1.04 13.47
N ILE A 31 -22.10 2.26 13.19
CA ILE A 31 -22.92 3.48 13.34
C ILE A 31 -23.70 3.84 12.06
N ALA A 32 -23.39 3.18 10.95
CA ALA A 32 -24.04 3.34 9.67
C ALA A 32 -23.98 2.04 8.86
N GLU A 33 -24.88 1.88 7.89
CA GLU A 33 -24.96 0.67 7.05
C GLU A 33 -23.70 0.46 6.19
N ASP A 34 -23.05 1.55 5.77
CA ASP A 34 -21.83 1.52 4.96
C ASP A 34 -20.55 1.61 5.82
N GLU A 35 -20.63 1.51 7.16
CA GLU A 35 -19.43 1.56 7.98
C GLU A 35 -18.59 0.28 7.83
N VAL A 36 -17.36 0.46 7.34
CA VAL A 36 -16.38 -0.61 7.18
C VAL A 36 -15.08 -0.23 7.87
N PHE A 37 -14.47 -1.18 8.58
CA PHE A 37 -13.20 -1.01 9.28
C PHE A 37 -12.07 -1.64 8.48
N VAL A 38 -11.07 -0.85 8.10
CA VAL A 38 -9.91 -1.29 7.30
C VAL A 38 -8.68 -1.43 8.19
N GLN A 39 -7.94 -2.53 8.00
CA GLN A 39 -6.73 -2.84 8.74
C GLN A 39 -5.64 -1.80 8.47
N LEU A 40 -5.08 -1.25 9.54
CA LEU A 40 -3.93 -0.36 9.47
C LEU A 40 -2.64 -1.20 9.40
N LEU A 41 -2.17 -1.54 8.20
CA LEU A 41 -1.04 -2.47 8.01
C LEU A 41 0.26 -2.09 8.75
N ASP A 42 0.48 -0.80 8.98
CA ASP A 42 1.66 -0.30 9.70
C ASP A 42 1.41 -0.16 11.20
N HIS A 43 0.21 -0.46 11.71
CA HIS A 43 -0.16 -0.35 13.11
C HIS A 43 -0.56 -1.72 13.67
N LYS A 44 -0.10 -1.99 14.89
CA LYS A 44 -0.34 -3.28 15.54
C LYS A 44 -1.83 -3.45 15.83
N ASP A 45 -2.41 -4.54 15.35
CA ASP A 45 -3.73 -5.03 15.74
C ASP A 45 -4.78 -3.91 15.77
N SER A 46 -4.80 -3.07 14.73
CA SER A 46 -5.60 -1.84 14.68
C SER A 46 -6.30 -1.65 13.33
N TRP A 47 -7.49 -1.08 13.37
CA TRP A 47 -8.33 -0.74 12.21
C TRP A 47 -8.88 0.68 12.34
N ILE A 48 -9.20 1.29 11.22
CA ILE A 48 -9.90 2.58 11.14
C ILE A 48 -11.14 2.43 10.25
N SER A 49 -12.29 2.95 10.66
CA SER A 49 -13.45 2.99 9.79
C SER A 49 -13.45 4.17 8.83
N ASN A 50 -14.26 4.06 7.78
CA ASN A 50 -14.60 5.17 6.88
C ASN A 50 -15.29 6.34 7.59
N TYR A 51 -15.70 6.18 8.87
CA TYR A 51 -16.21 7.22 9.77
C TYR A 51 -15.19 7.70 10.81
N GLY A 52 -13.92 7.28 10.68
CA GLY A 52 -12.85 7.67 11.59
C GLY A 52 -12.93 7.05 12.99
N ARG A 53 -13.72 5.98 13.19
CA ARG A 53 -13.69 5.19 14.44
C ARG A 53 -12.55 4.19 14.38
N ALA A 54 -11.64 4.24 15.35
CA ALA A 54 -10.57 3.25 15.45
C ALA A 54 -10.99 2.06 16.32
N VAL A 55 -10.57 0.87 15.92
CA VAL A 55 -10.72 -0.38 16.67
C VAL A 55 -9.32 -0.94 16.93
N SER A 56 -9.13 -1.52 18.11
CA SER A 56 -7.92 -2.25 18.46
C SER A 56 -8.28 -3.67 18.94
N PHE A 57 -7.37 -4.61 18.71
CA PHE A 57 -7.49 -5.99 19.20
C PHE A 57 -6.43 -6.26 20.28
N TYR A 58 -6.86 -6.76 21.44
CA TYR A 58 -5.99 -7.07 22.57
C TYR A 58 -6.63 -8.16 23.43
N ASN A 59 -5.81 -9.09 23.95
CA ASN A 59 -6.26 -10.20 24.80
C ASN A 59 -7.48 -10.96 24.23
N GLY A 60 -7.48 -11.21 22.92
CA GLY A 60 -8.53 -11.99 22.27
C GLY A 60 -9.85 -11.23 22.04
N LYS A 61 -9.89 -9.91 22.23
CA LYS A 61 -11.11 -9.10 22.07
C LYS A 61 -10.84 -7.82 21.29
N TYR A 62 -11.85 -7.41 20.53
CA TYR A 62 -11.90 -6.11 19.86
C TYR A 62 -12.53 -5.06 20.76
N PHE A 63 -12.08 -3.82 20.66
CA PHE A 63 -12.64 -2.68 21.37
C PHE A 63 -12.42 -1.40 20.58
N LEU A 64 -13.34 -0.43 20.74
CA LEU A 64 -13.13 0.91 20.20
C LEU A 64 -11.95 1.58 20.91
N THR A 65 -10.99 2.03 20.11
CA THR A 65 -9.82 2.73 20.62
C THR A 65 -10.25 4.06 21.23
N ARG A 66 -9.77 4.36 22.44
CA ARG A 66 -10.08 5.64 23.10
C ARG A 66 -9.57 6.81 22.28
N LYS A 67 -10.50 7.68 21.83
CA LYS A 67 -10.18 8.96 21.19
C LYS A 67 -9.65 9.99 22.19
N LYS A 68 -8.76 10.84 21.72
CA LYS A 68 -8.30 12.09 22.38
C LYS A 68 -8.56 13.24 21.43
N ILE A 69 -8.75 14.45 21.94
CA ILE A 69 -8.84 15.65 21.12
C ILE A 69 -7.52 16.42 21.26
N ASN A 70 -6.90 16.80 20.14
CA ASN A 70 -5.70 17.63 20.18
C ASN A 70 -6.02 19.12 20.39
N LYS A 71 -5.00 19.98 20.41
CA LYS A 71 -5.16 21.43 20.59
C LYS A 71 -5.96 22.12 19.47
N ASP A 72 -6.01 21.51 18.28
CA ASP A 72 -6.65 22.02 17.08
C ASP A 72 -8.09 21.47 16.94
N GLY A 73 -8.58 20.72 17.93
CA GLY A 73 -9.92 20.12 17.92
C GLY A 73 -10.02 18.78 17.19
N GLU A 74 -8.92 18.25 16.66
CA GLU A 74 -8.89 17.02 15.88
C GLU A 74 -9.00 15.78 16.77
N ILE A 75 -9.74 14.77 16.28
CA ILE A 75 -9.79 13.44 16.88
C ILE A 75 -8.44 12.75 16.63
N CYS A 76 -7.82 12.25 17.69
CA CYS A 76 -6.56 11.51 17.64
C CYS A 76 -6.66 10.15 18.35
N TYR A 77 -5.87 9.20 17.86
CA TYR A 77 -5.68 7.89 18.47
C TYR A 77 -4.22 7.67 18.83
N GLN A 78 -3.99 6.94 19.93
CA GLN A 78 -2.66 6.49 20.32
C GLN A 78 -2.51 5.03 19.93
N LEU A 79 -1.82 4.77 18.82
CA LEU A 79 -1.63 3.44 18.24
C LEU A 79 -0.15 3.03 18.29
N ASN A 80 0.14 1.74 18.07
CA ASN A 80 1.53 1.26 17.97
C ASN A 80 1.91 1.13 16.50
N ARG A 81 2.75 2.02 15.97
CA ARG A 81 3.26 1.94 14.59
C ARG A 81 4.50 1.03 14.51
N ASN A 82 4.62 0.24 13.46
CA ASN A 82 5.80 -0.55 13.16
C ASN A 82 6.85 0.35 12.51
N VAL A 83 7.99 0.52 13.17
CA VAL A 83 9.06 1.41 12.70
C VAL A 83 10.40 0.71 12.82
N PHE A 84 11.32 1.05 11.93
CA PHE A 84 12.69 0.56 11.99
C PHE A 84 13.52 1.40 12.98
N ASP A 85 14.17 0.77 13.95
CA ASP A 85 14.98 1.45 14.98
C ASP A 85 16.47 1.59 14.63
N GLY A 86 16.85 1.26 13.39
CA GLY A 86 18.24 1.16 12.94
C GLY A 86 18.78 -0.28 12.92
N ARG A 87 18.18 -1.19 13.69
CA ARG A 87 18.58 -2.60 13.75
C ARG A 87 17.44 -3.57 13.49
N ASN A 88 16.25 -3.27 14.00
CA ASN A 88 15.06 -4.10 13.98
C ASN A 88 13.80 -3.27 13.72
N TRP A 89 12.76 -3.95 13.21
CA TRP A 89 11.40 -3.42 13.20
C TRP A 89 10.77 -3.64 14.57
N VAL A 90 10.34 -2.54 15.19
CA VAL A 90 9.79 -2.50 16.55
C VAL A 90 8.47 -1.74 16.56
N TRP A 91 7.67 -1.98 17.59
CA TRP A 91 6.43 -1.25 17.82
C TRP A 91 6.71 -0.02 18.66
N LYS A 92 6.38 1.18 18.15
CA LYS A 92 6.45 2.43 18.90
C LYS A 92 5.07 3.07 18.99
N LYS A 93 4.73 3.56 20.18
CA LYS A 93 3.51 4.33 20.39
C LYS A 93 3.61 5.65 19.62
N GLN A 94 2.57 5.96 18.85
CA GLN A 94 2.43 7.21 18.12
C GLN A 94 1.00 7.74 18.32
N VAL A 95 0.88 9.05 18.48
CA VAL A 95 -0.41 9.74 18.41
C VAL A 95 -0.59 10.21 16.96
N ILE A 96 -1.74 9.91 16.38
CA ILE A 96 -2.07 10.26 14.99
C ILE A 96 -3.52 10.74 14.91
N GLU A 97 -3.77 11.76 14.10
CA GLU A 97 -5.12 12.26 13.81
C GLU A 97 -5.92 11.22 13.03
N ALA A 98 -7.20 11.07 13.36
CA ALA A 98 -8.12 10.14 12.73
C ALA A 98 -8.25 10.43 11.23
N TRP A 99 -8.37 11.70 10.85
CA TRP A 99 -8.50 12.08 9.44
C TRP A 99 -7.28 11.63 8.60
N LYS A 100 -6.06 11.62 9.15
CA LYS A 100 -4.88 11.13 8.42
C LYS A 100 -4.98 9.64 8.12
N LEU A 101 -5.49 8.86 9.08
CA LEU A 101 -5.75 7.44 8.88
C LEU A 101 -6.88 7.24 7.87
N VAL A 102 -7.97 8.02 7.95
CA VAL A 102 -9.09 7.93 7.01
C VAL A 102 -8.64 8.28 5.59
N VAL A 103 -7.95 9.40 5.39
CA VAL A 103 -7.41 9.78 4.07
C VAL A 103 -6.47 8.70 3.55
N LYS A 104 -5.57 8.18 4.40
CA LYS A 104 -4.62 7.12 4.00
C LYS A 104 -5.33 5.86 3.51
N GLU A 105 -6.44 5.45 4.10
CA GLU A 105 -7.09 4.19 3.75
C GLU A 105 -8.24 4.33 2.73
N PHE A 106 -8.92 5.48 2.66
CA PHE A 106 -10.16 5.64 1.89
C PHE A 106 -10.10 6.64 0.73
N THR A 107 -9.17 7.60 0.73
CA THR A 107 -9.18 8.73 -0.24
C THR A 107 -7.90 8.76 -1.07
N VAL A 108 -8.01 8.91 -2.39
CA VAL A 108 -6.84 9.09 -3.26
C VAL A 108 -6.23 10.47 -2.99
N ASN A 109 -5.06 10.52 -2.35
CA ASN A 109 -4.36 11.78 -2.10
C ASN A 109 -3.27 12.01 -3.16
N TYR A 110 -3.50 12.94 -4.07
CA TYR A 110 -2.59 13.22 -5.19
C TYR A 110 -1.32 13.99 -4.81
N ASP A 111 -1.26 14.58 -3.60
CA ASP A 111 -0.10 15.34 -3.12
C ASP A 111 0.09 15.13 -1.60
N ILE A 112 0.61 13.96 -1.23
CA ILE A 112 0.71 13.56 0.18
C ILE A 112 1.74 14.39 0.95
N SER A 113 2.67 15.04 0.25
CA SER A 113 3.70 15.90 0.85
C SER A 113 3.15 17.24 1.29
N ASN A 114 2.28 17.85 0.48
CA ASN A 114 1.79 19.21 0.74
C ASN A 114 0.42 19.23 1.42
N ASN A 115 -0.37 18.16 1.30
CA ASN A 115 -1.68 18.06 1.95
C ASN A 115 -1.55 17.75 3.45
N ILE A 116 -1.12 18.76 4.21
CA ILE A 116 -0.84 18.70 5.65
C ILE A 116 -2.04 19.11 6.52
N CYS A 117 -3.07 19.71 5.93
CA CYS A 117 -4.30 20.13 6.57
C CYS A 117 -5.49 19.26 6.11
N CYS A 118 -6.61 19.38 6.82
CA CYS A 118 -7.85 18.69 6.44
C CYS A 118 -9.05 19.59 6.70
N TRP A 119 -9.82 19.91 5.65
CA TRP A 119 -11.12 20.52 5.81
C TRP A 119 -12.15 19.46 6.19
N HIS A 120 -12.93 19.73 7.23
CA HIS A 120 -14.05 18.89 7.63
C HIS A 120 -15.32 19.63 7.30
N LYS A 121 -16.25 18.98 6.61
CA LYS A 121 -17.50 19.59 6.18
C LYS A 121 -18.24 20.24 7.36
N GLY A 122 -18.76 21.44 7.15
CA GLY A 122 -19.38 22.30 8.17
C GLY A 122 -18.42 22.78 9.25
N ASN A 123 -17.10 22.75 8.99
CA ASN A 123 -16.05 22.95 10.00
C ASN A 123 -16.23 22.03 11.24
N ASN A 124 -16.77 20.82 11.04
CA ASN A 124 -17.07 19.89 12.11
C ASN A 124 -15.96 18.86 12.30
N LYS A 125 -14.99 19.14 13.17
CA LYS A 125 -13.86 18.24 13.47
C LYS A 125 -14.24 16.89 14.08
N ASN A 126 -15.50 16.71 14.51
CA ASN A 126 -16.01 15.41 14.94
C ASN A 126 -16.50 14.54 13.78
N ASP A 127 -16.82 15.13 12.63
CA ASP A 127 -17.17 14.41 11.42
C ASP A 127 -15.89 14.02 10.67
N THR A 128 -15.57 12.74 10.69
CA THR A 128 -14.40 12.17 10.01
C THR A 128 -14.82 11.16 8.95
N TYR A 129 -16.06 11.26 8.45
CA TYR A 129 -16.49 10.48 7.32
C TYR A 129 -15.65 10.81 6.09
N TYR A 130 -15.13 9.79 5.41
CA TYR A 130 -14.16 9.95 4.32
C TYR A 130 -14.64 10.81 3.15
N ARG A 131 -15.96 10.96 2.97
CA ARG A 131 -16.56 11.85 1.95
C ARG A 131 -16.84 13.27 2.45
N HIS A 132 -16.67 13.51 3.74
CA HIS A 132 -16.87 14.82 4.37
C HIS A 132 -15.54 15.47 4.77
N ILE A 133 -14.42 14.84 4.45
CA ILE A 133 -13.09 15.36 4.73
C ILE A 133 -12.28 15.55 3.45
N TYR A 134 -11.51 16.64 3.39
CA TYR A 134 -10.73 17.02 2.22
C TYR A 134 -9.30 17.32 2.65
N PRO A 135 -8.31 16.48 2.26
CA PRO A 135 -6.91 16.77 2.52
C PRO A 135 -6.46 17.94 1.64
N LEU A 136 -5.95 18.99 2.26
CA LEU A 136 -5.60 20.26 1.62
C LEU A 136 -4.20 20.71 2.02
N ASN A 137 -3.54 21.48 1.15
CA ASN A 137 -2.39 22.27 1.57
C ASN A 137 -2.83 23.50 2.40
N GLN A 138 -1.87 24.21 2.99
CA GLN A 138 -2.17 25.34 3.87
C GLN A 138 -2.94 26.47 3.17
N TYR A 139 -2.52 26.88 1.96
CA TYR A 139 -3.17 27.97 1.21
C TYR A 139 -4.61 27.61 0.84
N GLN A 140 -4.84 26.37 0.43
CA GLN A 140 -6.17 25.85 0.12
C GLN A 140 -7.07 25.81 1.36
N TYR A 141 -6.53 25.33 2.48
CA TYR A 141 -7.26 25.29 3.75
C TYR A 141 -7.67 26.69 4.21
N ASP A 142 -6.75 27.66 4.15
CA ASP A 142 -7.02 29.05 4.55
C ASP A 142 -8.08 29.70 3.64
N ALA A 143 -8.07 29.38 2.34
CA ALA A 143 -9.07 29.86 1.40
C ALA A 143 -10.47 29.28 1.70
N VAL A 144 -10.58 27.96 1.89
CA VAL A 144 -11.84 27.30 2.24
C VAL A 144 -12.37 27.78 3.59
N SER A 145 -11.50 27.89 4.61
CA SER A 145 -11.90 28.37 5.93
C SER A 145 -12.50 29.78 5.88
N ARG A 146 -11.82 30.70 5.18
CA ARG A 146 -12.30 32.09 5.03
C ARG A 146 -13.62 32.15 4.28
N HIS A 147 -13.74 31.43 3.16
CA HIS A 147 -14.97 31.40 2.37
C HIS A 147 -16.14 30.83 3.18
N TYR A 148 -15.91 29.77 3.95
CA TYR A 148 -16.93 29.20 4.83
C TYR A 148 -17.32 30.16 5.96
N GLU A 149 -16.37 30.88 6.57
CA GLU A 149 -16.66 31.88 7.60
C GLU A 149 -17.50 33.05 7.05
N GLU A 150 -17.27 33.46 5.80
CA GLU A 150 -17.99 34.57 5.16
C GLU A 150 -19.36 34.18 4.61
N THR A 151 -19.49 32.96 4.08
CA THR A 151 -20.67 32.55 3.28
C THR A 151 -21.43 31.36 3.85
N GLY A 152 -20.80 30.56 4.71
CA GLY A 152 -21.30 29.26 5.16
C GLY A 152 -21.27 28.17 4.09
N ASP A 153 -20.71 28.42 2.90
CA ASP A 153 -20.59 27.44 1.83
C ASP A 153 -19.27 26.68 1.92
N ASP A 154 -19.37 25.36 1.86
CA ASP A 154 -18.25 24.43 1.70
C ASP A 154 -18.58 23.31 0.72
N SER A 155 -19.37 23.64 -0.30
CA SER A 155 -19.74 22.73 -1.37
C SER A 155 -18.51 22.07 -1.99
N GLU A 156 -18.63 20.79 -2.34
CA GLU A 156 -17.55 20.03 -2.98
C GLU A 156 -17.07 20.72 -4.26
N ALA A 157 -17.97 21.39 -4.99
CA ALA A 157 -17.63 22.17 -6.18
C ALA A 157 -16.68 23.33 -5.85
N TYR A 158 -16.94 24.10 -4.79
CA TYR A 158 -16.06 25.18 -4.36
C TYR A 158 -14.69 24.66 -3.87
N ILE A 159 -14.71 23.58 -3.09
CA ILE A 159 -13.48 22.96 -2.60
C ILE A 159 -12.63 22.45 -3.78
N LEU A 160 -13.25 21.78 -4.77
CA LEU A 160 -12.58 21.30 -5.98
C LEU A 160 -12.03 22.45 -6.83
N ASP A 161 -12.74 23.58 -6.93
CA ASP A 161 -12.25 24.77 -7.62
C ASP A 161 -11.01 25.33 -6.91
N THR A 162 -11.07 25.45 -5.57
CA THR A 162 -9.94 25.88 -4.73
C THR A 162 -8.74 24.93 -4.85
N MET A 163 -8.97 23.62 -4.81
CA MET A 163 -7.93 22.60 -4.99
C MET A 163 -7.25 22.70 -6.36
N ASN A 164 -7.99 23.12 -7.38
CA ASN A 164 -7.49 23.25 -8.75
C ASN A 164 -6.95 24.64 -9.11
N GLY A 165 -7.30 25.66 -8.32
CA GLY A 165 -6.87 27.04 -8.48
C GLY A 165 -5.36 27.21 -8.46
N ILE A 166 -4.84 27.97 -9.42
CA ILE A 166 -3.40 28.24 -9.56
C ILE A 166 -2.87 29.02 -8.34
N ASP A 167 -3.69 29.91 -7.78
CA ASP A 167 -3.33 30.79 -6.67
C ASP A 167 -3.15 30.04 -5.34
N TYR A 168 -3.64 28.81 -5.24
CA TYR A 168 -3.60 27.98 -4.04
C TYR A 168 -2.69 26.75 -4.19
N ARG A 169 -1.80 26.76 -5.19
CA ARG A 169 -0.80 25.70 -5.36
C ARG A 169 0.35 25.88 -4.36
N PRO A 170 0.95 24.78 -3.87
CA PRO A 170 2.07 24.86 -2.93
C PRO A 170 3.31 25.46 -3.60
N ASP A 171 4.24 25.96 -2.79
CA ASP A 171 5.48 26.55 -3.27
C ASP A 171 6.28 25.55 -4.13
N GLY A 172 6.84 26.03 -5.25
CA GLY A 172 7.58 25.19 -6.20
C GLY A 172 6.71 24.27 -7.06
N TRP A 173 5.38 24.40 -6.98
CA TRP A 173 4.48 23.76 -7.92
C TRP A 173 4.67 24.33 -9.33
N GLU A 174 4.78 23.44 -10.32
CA GLU A 174 4.82 23.84 -11.73
C GLU A 174 3.91 22.95 -12.58
N PRO A 175 3.14 23.55 -13.53
CA PRO A 175 2.28 22.80 -14.44
C PRO A 175 3.00 21.68 -15.21
N SER A 176 4.25 21.92 -15.60
CA SER A 176 5.10 20.98 -16.34
C SER A 176 5.27 19.64 -15.61
N HIS A 177 5.36 19.67 -14.27
CA HIS A 177 5.59 18.48 -13.45
C HIS A 177 4.33 17.66 -13.16
N MET A 178 3.14 18.27 -13.30
CA MET A 178 1.85 17.59 -13.11
C MET A 178 1.33 16.96 -14.41
N LYS A 179 1.93 17.30 -15.55
CA LYS A 179 1.53 16.75 -16.84
C LYS A 179 1.89 15.27 -16.95
N LYS A 180 0.90 14.44 -17.26
CA LYS A 180 1.07 13.01 -17.56
C LYS A 180 2.02 12.85 -18.75
N SER A 181 3.07 12.06 -18.57
CA SER A 181 4.13 11.87 -19.56
C SER A 181 4.61 10.42 -19.64
N PHE A 182 4.66 9.71 -18.52
CA PHE A 182 5.18 8.35 -18.48
C PHE A 182 4.08 7.34 -18.85
N PHE A 183 4.16 6.81 -20.07
CA PHE A 183 3.12 5.97 -20.69
C PHE A 183 1.72 6.61 -20.70
N GLY A 184 1.65 7.95 -20.75
CA GLY A 184 0.38 8.70 -20.70
C GLY A 184 -0.36 8.66 -19.37
N ILE A 185 0.24 8.05 -18.33
CA ILE A 185 -0.39 7.86 -17.02
C ILE A 185 0.42 8.54 -15.93
N GLY A 186 1.71 8.23 -15.82
CA GLY A 186 2.57 8.74 -14.75
C GLY A 186 3.09 10.16 -14.99
N TYR A 187 3.36 10.86 -13.90
CA TYR A 187 3.91 12.22 -13.87
C TYR A 187 4.85 12.40 -12.67
N LEU A 188 5.67 13.46 -12.69
CA LEU A 188 6.71 13.64 -11.68
C LEU A 188 6.16 14.18 -10.36
N GLY A 189 5.25 15.15 -10.43
CA GLY A 189 4.65 15.83 -9.28
C GLY A 189 5.62 16.68 -8.45
N CYS A 190 6.88 16.82 -8.86
CA CYS A 190 7.89 17.64 -8.19
C CYS A 190 8.99 18.09 -9.17
N GLY A 191 9.59 19.26 -8.92
CA GLY A 191 10.70 19.78 -9.73
C GLY A 191 12.09 19.25 -9.35
N ASP A 192 12.23 18.70 -8.15
CA ASP A 192 13.50 18.20 -7.59
C ASP A 192 13.78 16.72 -7.92
N CYS A 193 13.15 16.17 -8.97
CA CYS A 193 13.25 14.74 -9.29
C CYS A 193 14.65 14.34 -9.78
N ASP A 194 15.40 13.60 -8.97
CA ASP A 194 16.60 12.88 -9.41
C ASP A 194 16.22 11.59 -10.16
N ARG A 195 16.36 11.60 -11.49
CA ARG A 195 16.09 10.45 -12.37
C ARG A 195 17.11 9.31 -12.24
N GLN A 196 18.25 9.53 -11.59
CA GLN A 196 19.23 8.49 -11.31
C GLN A 196 18.99 7.80 -9.97
N SER A 197 18.15 8.40 -9.11
CA SER A 197 17.81 7.85 -7.80
C SER A 197 17.21 6.44 -7.89
N GLU A 198 17.45 5.63 -6.86
CA GLU A 198 16.86 4.29 -6.78
C GLU A 198 15.32 4.35 -6.77
N ALA A 199 14.73 5.32 -6.06
CA ALA A 199 13.29 5.52 -6.02
C ALA A 199 12.71 5.73 -7.43
N TYR A 200 13.28 6.65 -8.22
CA TYR A 200 12.83 6.90 -9.58
C TYR A 200 12.95 5.65 -10.46
N ARG A 201 14.08 4.95 -10.38
CA ARG A 201 14.29 3.71 -11.15
C ARG A 201 13.28 2.63 -10.77
N LYS A 202 12.92 2.48 -9.48
CA LYS A 202 11.90 1.52 -9.05
C LYS A 202 10.51 1.92 -9.55
N TRP A 203 10.15 3.20 -9.45
CA TRP A 203 8.89 3.73 -9.99
C TRP A 203 8.78 3.55 -11.51
N ALA A 204 9.80 3.94 -12.26
CA ALA A 204 9.84 3.81 -13.72
C ALA A 204 9.73 2.34 -14.16
N ASN A 205 10.41 1.42 -13.46
CA ASN A 205 10.31 -0.02 -13.72
C ASN A 205 8.91 -0.57 -13.41
N MET A 206 8.28 -0.11 -12.33
CA MET A 206 6.90 -0.47 -11.98
C MET A 206 5.92 0.00 -13.07
N MET A 207 6.02 1.26 -13.50
CA MET A 207 5.21 1.82 -14.57
C MET A 207 5.43 1.09 -15.90
N GLN A 208 6.68 0.74 -16.23
CA GLN A 208 7.00 -0.04 -17.43
C GLN A 208 6.35 -1.43 -17.40
N ARG A 209 6.40 -2.14 -16.27
CA ARG A 209 5.73 -3.43 -16.12
C ARG A 209 4.23 -3.32 -16.37
N CYS A 210 3.58 -2.27 -15.87
CA CYS A 210 2.14 -2.13 -15.98
C CYS A 210 1.68 -1.64 -17.35
N TYR A 211 2.45 -0.80 -18.05
CA TYR A 211 1.92 -0.04 -19.19
C TYR A 211 2.75 -0.12 -20.47
N SER A 212 3.92 -0.75 -20.47
CA SER A 212 4.72 -0.90 -21.69
C SER A 212 4.26 -2.09 -22.52
N GLU A 213 3.72 -1.83 -23.71
CA GLU A 213 3.35 -2.88 -24.67
C GLU A 213 4.51 -3.82 -25.03
N VAL A 214 5.73 -3.26 -25.17
CA VAL A 214 6.94 -4.04 -25.43
C VAL A 214 7.20 -5.01 -24.28
N THR A 215 7.03 -4.56 -23.04
CA THR A 215 7.18 -5.42 -21.86
C THR A 215 6.11 -6.49 -21.84
N HIS A 216 4.85 -6.17 -22.17
CA HIS A 216 3.76 -7.16 -22.21
C HIS A 216 3.94 -8.22 -23.30
N LYS A 217 4.56 -7.89 -24.44
CA LYS A 217 4.91 -8.88 -25.47
C LYS A 217 5.93 -9.90 -24.97
N ILE A 218 6.93 -9.45 -24.21
CA ILE A 218 8.01 -10.32 -23.68
C ILE A 218 7.59 -11.01 -22.37
N LYS A 219 6.75 -10.36 -21.58
CA LYS A 219 6.30 -10.79 -20.24
C LYS A 219 4.77 -10.62 -20.10
N PRO A 220 3.97 -11.47 -20.77
CA PRO A 220 2.51 -11.32 -20.83
C PRO A 220 1.81 -11.33 -19.47
N TYR A 221 2.40 -11.96 -18.45
CA TYR A 221 1.86 -12.00 -17.09
C TYR A 221 1.77 -10.62 -16.41
N TYR A 222 2.45 -9.58 -16.93
CA TYR A 222 2.26 -8.22 -16.45
C TYR A 222 1.12 -7.45 -17.14
N LYS A 223 0.48 -8.02 -18.17
CA LYS A 223 -0.54 -7.34 -18.99
C LYS A 223 -1.72 -6.79 -18.19
N ASN A 224 -2.10 -7.50 -17.13
CA ASN A 224 -3.21 -7.12 -16.26
C ASN A 224 -2.76 -6.33 -15.03
N CYS A 225 -1.46 -5.99 -14.92
CA CYS A 225 -0.96 -5.21 -13.79
C CYS A 225 -1.25 -3.73 -13.98
N ARG A 226 -1.65 -3.06 -12.90
CA ARG A 226 -1.91 -1.61 -12.87
C ARG A 226 -1.23 -0.96 -11.66
N VAL A 227 -1.11 0.36 -11.70
CA VAL A 227 -0.59 1.19 -10.59
C VAL A 227 -1.74 2.01 -10.03
N SER A 228 -1.87 2.06 -8.70
CA SER A 228 -2.85 2.92 -8.01
C SER A 228 -2.66 4.39 -8.39
N GLU A 229 -3.75 5.16 -8.36
CA GLU A 229 -3.73 6.56 -8.80
C GLU A 229 -2.76 7.43 -8.01
N GLU A 230 -2.62 7.19 -6.71
CA GLU A 230 -1.67 7.90 -5.86
C GLU A 230 -0.22 7.75 -6.34
N TRP A 231 0.10 6.61 -6.97
CA TRP A 231 1.44 6.30 -7.48
C TRP A 231 1.60 6.62 -8.97
N TRP A 232 0.59 7.18 -9.62
CA TRP A 232 0.81 7.87 -10.90
C TRP A 232 1.71 9.10 -10.70
N ASN A 233 1.65 9.72 -9.50
CA ASN A 233 2.59 10.72 -9.05
C ASN A 233 3.88 10.08 -8.51
N PHE A 234 5.03 10.35 -9.14
CA PHE A 234 6.32 9.92 -8.63
C PHE A 234 6.64 10.51 -7.25
N ALA A 235 6.32 11.78 -6.97
CA ALA A 235 6.59 12.40 -5.68
C ALA A 235 5.91 11.63 -4.53
N ASN A 236 4.66 11.22 -4.71
CA ASN A 236 3.95 10.36 -3.75
C ASN A 236 4.63 8.99 -3.58
N PHE A 237 5.04 8.34 -4.68
CA PHE A 237 5.80 7.08 -4.59
C PHE A 237 7.12 7.28 -3.84
N ARG A 238 7.82 8.40 -4.09
CA ARG A 238 9.09 8.74 -3.44
C ARG A 238 8.94 8.87 -1.93
N GLU A 239 7.89 9.53 -1.45
CA GLU A 239 7.61 9.63 -0.01
C GLU A 239 7.33 8.25 0.60
N TRP A 240 6.47 7.44 -0.03
CA TRP A 240 6.26 6.06 0.42
C TRP A 240 7.57 5.25 0.43
N TYR A 241 8.41 5.39 -0.60
CA TYR A 241 9.69 4.68 -0.71
C TYR A 241 10.63 5.07 0.43
N ARG A 242 10.72 6.37 0.75
CA ARG A 242 11.54 6.90 1.86
C ARG A 242 11.12 6.34 3.21
N GLU A 243 9.82 6.21 3.46
CA GLU A 243 9.31 5.64 4.71
C GLU A 243 9.57 4.12 4.85
N ASN A 244 9.70 3.41 3.73
CA ASN A 244 9.77 1.94 3.72
C ASN A 244 11.18 1.39 3.43
N ILE A 245 12.13 2.22 3.01
CA ILE A 245 13.51 1.81 2.71
C ILE A 245 14.37 1.79 3.98
N ILE A 246 15.39 0.93 3.98
CA ILE A 246 16.48 0.97 4.95
C ILE A 246 17.76 1.37 4.20
N GLU A 247 18.33 2.51 4.56
CA GLU A 247 19.53 3.06 3.90
C GLU A 247 20.70 2.05 3.91
N GLY A 248 21.47 2.03 2.82
CA GLY A 248 22.60 1.11 2.64
C GLY A 248 22.20 -0.34 2.31
N ARG A 249 20.91 -0.65 2.20
CA ARG A 249 20.43 -1.98 1.81
C ARG A 249 19.68 -1.94 0.48
N LYS A 250 19.84 -3.00 -0.31
CA LYS A 250 19.16 -3.15 -1.60
C LYS A 250 17.86 -3.94 -1.43
N PHE A 251 16.79 -3.38 -1.97
CA PHE A 251 15.46 -3.98 -1.95
C PHE A 251 14.85 -4.06 -3.34
N ASP A 252 13.91 -4.98 -3.50
CA ASP A 252 12.98 -5.08 -4.61
C ASP A 252 11.60 -4.60 -4.18
N LEU A 253 10.90 -3.91 -5.09
CA LEU A 253 9.49 -3.59 -4.95
C LEU A 253 8.68 -4.81 -5.34
N ASP A 254 7.94 -5.33 -4.39
CA ASP A 254 7.07 -6.49 -4.54
C ASP A 254 5.61 -6.08 -4.29
N LYS A 255 4.67 -6.64 -5.06
CA LYS A 255 3.22 -6.38 -4.95
C LYS A 255 2.40 -7.60 -4.50
N ASP A 256 3.06 -8.75 -4.35
CA ASP A 256 2.41 -10.07 -4.27
C ASP A 256 2.50 -10.64 -2.85
N ILE A 257 3.49 -10.23 -2.06
CA ILE A 257 3.73 -10.74 -0.71
C ILE A 257 2.58 -10.35 0.22
N LEU A 258 2.09 -9.11 0.18
CA LEU A 258 1.02 -8.66 1.07
C LEU A 258 -0.36 -9.16 0.63
N VAL A 259 -0.57 -9.30 -0.68
CA VAL A 259 -1.84 -9.77 -1.27
C VAL A 259 -1.52 -10.76 -2.39
N GLN A 260 -1.78 -12.04 -2.15
CA GLN A 260 -1.58 -13.10 -3.15
C GLN A 260 -2.53 -12.93 -4.35
N GLY A 261 -2.05 -13.24 -5.56
CA GLY A 261 -2.83 -13.04 -6.80
C GLY A 261 -3.07 -11.57 -7.18
N ASN A 262 -2.43 -10.62 -6.50
CA ASN A 262 -2.65 -9.21 -6.74
C ASN A 262 -2.03 -8.72 -8.06
N ASN A 263 -2.72 -7.79 -8.71
CA ASN A 263 -2.30 -7.13 -9.94
C ASN A 263 -2.11 -5.61 -9.79
N VAL A 264 -2.34 -5.02 -8.61
CA VAL A 264 -2.20 -3.57 -8.40
C VAL A 264 -0.98 -3.23 -7.57
N TYR A 265 -0.11 -2.37 -8.10
CA TYR A 265 0.94 -1.72 -7.30
C TYR A 265 0.33 -0.53 -6.54
N SER A 266 0.39 -0.55 -5.20
CA SER A 266 -0.14 0.50 -4.33
C SER A 266 0.57 0.54 -2.98
N PRO A 267 0.44 1.61 -2.18
CA PRO A 267 0.98 1.67 -0.82
C PRO A 267 0.58 0.49 0.09
N ASN A 268 -0.62 -0.05 -0.12
CA ASN A 268 -1.23 -1.09 0.72
C ASN A 268 -1.10 -2.51 0.16
N THR A 269 -0.58 -2.66 -1.06
CA THR A 269 -0.30 -3.97 -1.67
C THR A 269 1.19 -4.24 -1.82
N CYS A 270 2.01 -3.20 -1.78
CA CYS A 270 3.44 -3.32 -1.99
C CYS A 270 4.26 -3.34 -0.72
N SER A 271 5.43 -3.97 -0.82
CA SER A 271 6.48 -3.93 0.20
C SER A 271 7.87 -3.89 -0.44
N LEU A 272 8.84 -3.35 0.30
CA LEU A 272 10.26 -3.43 -0.05
C LEU A 272 10.87 -4.64 0.64
N VAL A 273 11.31 -5.62 -0.16
CA VAL A 273 11.86 -6.89 0.34
C VAL A 273 13.23 -7.18 -0.29
N THR A 274 14.05 -7.98 0.37
CA THR A 274 15.34 -8.35 -0.21
C THR A 274 15.12 -9.17 -1.48
N HIS A 275 16.10 -9.15 -2.40
CA HIS A 275 16.02 -9.97 -3.62
C HIS A 275 15.79 -11.46 -3.33
N TYR A 276 16.40 -11.95 -2.24
CA TYR A 276 16.18 -13.31 -1.78
C TYR A 276 14.73 -13.57 -1.37
N ALA A 277 14.14 -12.67 -0.56
CA ALA A 277 12.74 -12.78 -0.18
C ALA A 277 11.84 -12.80 -1.43
N ASN A 278 11.96 -11.81 -2.32
CA ASN A 278 11.21 -11.76 -3.57
C ASN A 278 11.34 -13.08 -4.39
N THR A 279 12.52 -13.68 -4.42
CA THR A 279 12.75 -14.94 -5.17
C THR A 279 12.05 -16.16 -4.55
N ILE A 280 12.05 -16.29 -3.21
CA ILE A 280 11.42 -17.46 -2.57
C ILE A 280 9.88 -17.45 -2.66
N PHE A 281 9.27 -16.27 -2.80
CA PHE A 281 7.82 -16.11 -2.98
C PHE A 281 7.39 -16.19 -4.44
N GLN A 282 8.32 -16.09 -5.39
CA GLN A 282 7.99 -16.30 -6.80
C GLN A 282 7.62 -17.76 -7.05
N ARG A 283 6.40 -17.98 -7.54
CA ARG A 283 5.89 -19.30 -7.95
C ARG A 283 6.47 -19.79 -9.30
N ARG A 284 7.30 -18.98 -9.95
CA ARG A 284 7.88 -19.28 -11.26
C ARG A 284 8.60 -20.64 -11.25
N GLY A 285 8.38 -21.41 -12.30
CA GLY A 285 9.07 -22.66 -12.53
C GLY A 285 8.53 -23.88 -11.77
N ILE A 286 7.32 -23.86 -11.18
CA ILE A 286 6.72 -25.12 -10.65
C ILE A 286 6.73 -26.21 -11.72
N GLU A 287 6.33 -25.88 -12.94
CA GLU A 287 6.30 -26.83 -14.06
C GLU A 287 7.71 -27.34 -14.45
N THR A 288 8.75 -26.53 -14.26
CA THR A 288 10.15 -26.91 -14.50
C THR A 288 10.81 -27.55 -13.28
N ASN A 289 10.16 -27.49 -12.11
CA ASN A 289 10.66 -28.02 -10.84
C ASN A 289 10.28 -29.50 -10.66
N ILE A 290 9.46 -30.06 -11.54
CA ILE A 290 9.11 -31.48 -11.56
C ILE A 290 9.39 -32.01 -12.97
N SER A 291 10.34 -32.93 -13.08
CA SER A 291 10.66 -33.59 -14.35
C SER A 291 10.47 -35.10 -14.24
N GLN A 292 9.90 -35.73 -15.26
CA GLN A 292 9.83 -37.19 -15.30
C GLN A 292 11.18 -37.77 -15.72
N ASN A 293 11.65 -38.74 -14.95
CA ASN A 293 12.87 -39.46 -15.21
C ASN A 293 12.59 -40.64 -16.16
N ASN A 294 13.15 -40.59 -17.37
CA ASN A 294 12.89 -41.60 -18.39
C ASN A 294 13.43 -43.00 -18.02
N ALA A 295 14.44 -43.09 -17.15
CA ALA A 295 15.04 -44.37 -16.77
C ALA A 295 14.28 -45.07 -15.65
N SER A 296 13.83 -44.32 -14.62
CA SER A 296 13.11 -44.88 -13.48
C SER A 296 11.57 -44.80 -13.61
N GLY A 297 11.07 -43.97 -14.54
CA GLY A 297 9.65 -43.65 -14.67
C GLY A 297 9.11 -42.68 -13.60
N LYS A 298 9.91 -42.35 -12.59
CA LYS A 298 9.55 -41.50 -11.44
C LYS A 298 9.56 -40.02 -11.77
N TYR A 299 8.98 -39.21 -10.90
CA TYR A 299 8.94 -37.76 -10.98
C TYR A 299 9.94 -37.13 -10.00
N ASP A 300 10.98 -36.50 -10.53
CA ASP A 300 12.02 -35.83 -9.75
C ASP A 300 11.60 -34.39 -9.46
N ALA A 301 11.50 -34.03 -8.17
CA ALA A 301 11.19 -32.67 -7.73
C ALA A 301 12.45 -31.94 -7.24
N SER A 302 12.64 -30.71 -7.67
CA SER A 302 13.73 -29.83 -7.22
C SER A 302 13.29 -28.37 -7.15
N ILE A 303 14.05 -27.54 -6.44
CA ILE A 303 13.81 -26.10 -6.40
C ILE A 303 15.11 -25.33 -6.67
N TYR A 304 15.03 -24.33 -7.54
CA TYR A 304 16.14 -23.44 -7.83
C TYR A 304 16.03 -22.15 -7.03
N ILE A 305 17.01 -21.87 -6.17
CA ILE A 305 17.05 -20.68 -5.32
C ILE A 305 18.46 -20.08 -5.39
N LEU A 306 18.55 -18.80 -5.78
CA LEU A 306 19.81 -18.04 -5.85
C LEU A 306 20.97 -18.79 -6.54
N GLY A 307 20.76 -19.30 -7.75
CA GLY A 307 21.85 -19.96 -8.46
C GLY A 307 22.01 -21.45 -8.15
N LYS A 308 21.30 -21.98 -7.15
CA LYS A 308 21.48 -23.36 -6.67
C LYS A 308 20.21 -24.17 -6.80
N THR A 309 20.34 -25.35 -7.40
CA THR A 309 19.29 -26.38 -7.40
C THR A 309 19.39 -27.18 -6.12
N LYS A 310 18.25 -27.37 -5.45
CA LYS A 310 18.10 -28.26 -4.32
C LYS A 310 17.10 -29.35 -4.68
N GLU A 311 17.56 -30.60 -4.65
CA GLU A 311 16.71 -31.76 -4.83
C GLU A 311 15.78 -31.93 -3.62
N ILE A 312 14.52 -32.25 -3.89
CA ILE A 312 13.50 -32.54 -2.89
C ILE A 312 13.30 -34.05 -2.78
N GLY A 313 13.26 -34.74 -3.92
CA GLY A 313 13.17 -36.20 -3.99
C GLY A 313 12.62 -36.71 -5.33
N SER A 314 12.50 -38.02 -5.44
CA SER A 314 11.90 -38.73 -6.58
C SER A 314 10.63 -39.45 -6.12
N PHE A 315 9.52 -39.25 -6.83
CA PHE A 315 8.18 -39.70 -6.43
C PHE A 315 7.55 -40.59 -7.49
N ASP A 316 6.60 -41.44 -7.10
CA ASP A 316 6.00 -42.39 -8.04
C ASP A 316 4.91 -41.73 -8.90
N SER A 317 4.39 -40.58 -8.48
CA SER A 317 3.42 -39.78 -9.25
C SER A 317 3.76 -38.28 -9.28
N ARG A 318 3.26 -37.58 -10.29
CA ARG A 318 3.40 -36.12 -10.42
C ARG A 318 2.71 -35.38 -9.27
N ASP A 319 1.56 -35.86 -8.82
CA ASP A 319 0.79 -35.27 -7.72
C ASP A 319 1.55 -35.35 -6.38
N GLU A 320 2.24 -36.48 -6.12
CA GLU A 320 3.11 -36.61 -4.95
C GLU A 320 4.30 -35.65 -5.00
N ALA A 321 4.95 -35.54 -6.17
CA ALA A 321 6.03 -34.59 -6.38
C ALA A 321 5.57 -33.14 -6.17
N GLU A 322 4.37 -32.79 -6.64
CA GLU A 322 3.79 -31.46 -6.47
C GLU A 322 3.47 -31.16 -5.00
N LYS A 323 2.82 -32.08 -4.29
CA LYS A 323 2.57 -31.94 -2.84
C LYS A 323 3.86 -31.76 -2.06
N ALA A 324 4.89 -32.57 -2.35
CA ALA A 324 6.19 -32.46 -1.70
C ALA A 324 6.88 -31.11 -1.99
N LEU A 325 6.78 -30.60 -3.23
CA LEU A 325 7.30 -29.30 -3.62
C LEU A 325 6.59 -28.14 -2.89
N LEU A 326 5.26 -28.18 -2.82
CA LEU A 326 4.46 -27.16 -2.12
C LEU A 326 4.75 -27.15 -0.61
N LEU A 327 4.87 -28.32 0.00
CA LEU A 327 5.26 -28.47 1.41
C LEU A 327 6.67 -27.91 1.65
N HIS A 328 7.64 -28.28 0.82
CA HIS A 328 9.01 -27.78 0.95
C HIS A 328 9.10 -26.25 0.83
N ARG A 329 8.32 -25.66 -0.09
CA ARG A 329 8.21 -24.21 -0.22
C ARG A 329 7.63 -23.57 1.03
N LYS A 330 6.56 -24.14 1.60
CA LYS A 330 5.96 -23.64 2.84
C LYS A 330 6.98 -23.65 3.98
N GLU A 331 7.70 -24.75 4.16
CA GLU A 331 8.75 -24.85 5.18
C GLU A 331 9.91 -23.86 4.97
N LEU A 332 10.29 -23.61 3.72
CA LEU A 332 11.31 -22.61 3.39
C LEU A 332 10.86 -21.21 3.77
N ILE A 333 9.64 -20.83 3.36
CA ILE A 333 9.02 -19.55 3.67
C ILE A 333 8.91 -19.36 5.19
N ASP A 334 8.38 -20.34 5.91
CA ASP A 334 8.20 -20.27 7.36
C ASP A 334 9.55 -20.13 8.09
N ARG A 335 10.58 -20.88 7.66
CA ARG A 335 11.93 -20.73 8.22
C ARG A 335 12.51 -19.36 7.93
N PHE A 336 12.32 -18.84 6.72
CA PHE A 336 12.78 -17.51 6.34
C PHE A 336 12.08 -16.43 7.17
N ALA A 337 10.75 -16.49 7.30
CA ALA A 337 9.95 -15.57 8.08
C ALA A 337 10.37 -15.58 9.56
N LYS A 338 10.49 -16.76 10.18
CA LYS A 338 10.93 -16.90 11.58
C LYS A 338 12.30 -16.29 11.83
N ARG A 339 13.28 -16.51 10.93
CA ARG A 339 14.63 -15.93 11.03
C ARG A 339 14.65 -14.41 10.85
N ASN A 340 13.68 -13.86 10.12
CA ASN A 340 13.62 -12.44 9.77
C ASN A 340 12.49 -11.67 10.47
N ARG A 341 11.87 -12.24 11.52
CA ARG A 341 10.69 -11.66 12.20
C ARG A 341 10.87 -10.18 12.59
N SER A 342 12.05 -9.80 13.06
CA SER A 342 12.37 -8.41 13.43
C SER A 342 13.18 -7.66 12.36
N LYS A 343 13.43 -8.27 11.20
CA LYS A 343 14.29 -7.75 10.12
C LYS A 343 13.50 -7.25 8.91
N VAL A 344 12.21 -7.56 8.86
CA VAL A 344 11.25 -7.04 7.88
C VAL A 344 10.11 -6.30 8.61
N PRO A 345 9.35 -5.44 7.93
CA PRO A 345 8.11 -4.90 8.48
C PRO A 345 7.20 -6.03 8.97
N TYR A 346 6.47 -5.79 10.06
CA TYR A 346 5.60 -6.81 10.65
C TYR A 346 4.53 -7.31 9.67
N LYS A 347 3.92 -6.41 8.89
CA LYS A 347 2.98 -6.77 7.81
C LYS A 347 3.56 -7.78 6.82
N VAL A 348 4.85 -7.66 6.50
CA VAL A 348 5.55 -8.62 5.62
C VAL A 348 5.76 -9.92 6.37
N TYR A 349 6.23 -9.90 7.62
CA TYR A 349 6.38 -11.11 8.44
C TYR A 349 5.07 -11.90 8.56
N GLU A 350 3.97 -11.23 8.87
CA GLU A 350 2.64 -11.82 8.99
C GLU A 350 2.18 -12.43 7.66
N ALA A 351 2.30 -11.69 6.55
CA ALA A 351 1.95 -12.20 5.23
C ALA A 351 2.78 -13.43 4.83
N MET A 352 4.07 -13.47 5.19
CA MET A 352 4.92 -14.65 4.96
C MET A 352 4.47 -15.86 5.80
N MET A 353 4.10 -15.66 7.07
CA MET A 353 3.62 -16.74 7.94
C MET A 353 2.27 -17.29 7.46
N ASN A 354 1.40 -16.43 6.95
CA ASN A 354 0.07 -16.78 6.43
C ASN A 354 0.09 -17.18 4.95
N TRP A 355 1.28 -17.26 4.32
CA TRP A 355 1.40 -17.57 2.91
C TRP A 355 0.80 -18.94 2.58
N ASN A 356 -0.21 -18.96 1.71
CA ASN A 356 -0.80 -20.17 1.14
C ASN A 356 -0.01 -20.58 -0.11
N THR A 357 0.60 -21.77 -0.10
CA THR A 357 1.38 -22.28 -1.24
C THR A 357 0.51 -22.96 -2.30
N GLU A 358 -0.71 -23.35 -1.95
CA GLU A 358 -1.65 -24.05 -2.83
C GLU A 358 -2.40 -23.08 -3.75
N MET A 359 -2.59 -21.82 -3.33
CA MET A 359 -3.22 -20.79 -4.16
C MET A 359 -2.45 -20.56 -5.46
N ALA A 360 -3.18 -20.59 -6.58
CA ALA A 360 -2.69 -20.13 -7.87
C ALA A 360 -2.70 -18.60 -7.92
N ASN A 361 -1.63 -18.01 -8.48
CA ASN A 361 -1.55 -16.57 -8.75
C ASN A 361 -2.25 -16.21 -10.05
#